data_AF-A0A4P9YWJ7-F1
#
_entry.id   AF-A0A4P9YWJ7-F1
#
_cell.length_a   1.000
_cell.length_b   1.000
_cell.length_c   1.000
_cell.angle_alpha   90.00
_cell.angle_beta   90.00
_cell.angle_gamma   90.00
#
_symmetry.space_group_name_H-M   'P 1'
#
loop_
_entity.id
_entity.type
_entity.pdbx_description
1 polymer ?
#
loop_
_entity_poly.entity_id
_entity_poly.type
_entity_poly.pdbx_seq_one_letter_code
_entity_poly.pdbx_strand_id
1 'polypeptide(L)' 'LMSNYEVTLVNDNMQEFYVRFHGPSDTPFSDGVWKIHVELPDQYPYKSPSIGFMNK' A
#
# COMPACT_ATOMS: atom_id res chain seq x y z
N LEU A 1 16.37 8.65 2.91
CA LEU A 1 15.88 7.73 1.86
C LEU A 1 14.36 7.85 1.86
N MET A 2 13.81 8.89 1.22
CA MET A 2 12.35 9.07 1.19
C MET A 2 11.84 8.28 -0.01
N SER A 3 11.21 7.15 0.26
CA SER A 3 10.50 6.37 -0.74
C SER A 3 9.51 7.28 -1.47
N ASN A 4 9.40 7.16 -2.79
CA ASN A 4 8.51 7.99 -3.62
C ASN A 4 7.00 7.72 -3.39
N TYR A 5 6.64 7.10 -2.26
CA TYR A 5 5.29 6.65 -1.94
C TYR A 5 4.77 7.38 -0.72
N GLU A 6 3.55 7.89 -0.84
CA GLU A 6 2.80 8.49 0.27
C GLU A 6 2.24 7.37 1.14
N VAL A 7 2.69 7.30 2.40
CA VAL A 7 2.30 6.27 3.38
C VAL A 7 1.60 6.94 4.55
N THR A 8 0.47 6.39 4.98
CA THR A 8 -0.29 6.84 6.16
C THR A 8 -0.50 5.68 7.11
N LEU A 9 0.02 5.76 8.33
CA LEU A 9 -0.18 4.71 9.34
C LEU A 9 -1.64 4.70 9.82
N VAL A 10 -2.14 3.51 10.16
CA VAL A 10 -3.43 3.34 10.80
C VAL A 10 -3.22 3.29 12.31
N ASN A 11 -3.80 4.22 13.06
CA ASN A 11 -3.69 4.29 14.52
C ASN A 11 -2.24 4.28 15.06
N ASP A 12 -1.30 4.88 14.33
CA ASP A 12 0.15 4.84 14.61
C ASP A 12 0.74 3.41 14.71
N ASN A 13 0.04 2.40 14.18
CA ASN A 13 0.52 1.03 14.11
C ASN A 13 1.43 0.84 12.89
N MET A 14 2.67 0.40 13.11
CA MET A 14 3.61 0.11 12.03
C MET A 14 3.25 -1.14 11.21
N GLN A 15 2.40 -2.01 11.75
CA GLN A 15 1.93 -3.22 11.05
C GLN A 15 0.77 -2.93 10.11
N GLU A 16 0.13 -1.77 10.19
CA GLU A 16 -1.06 -1.46 9.39
C GLU A 16 -0.99 -0.04 8.84
N PHE A 17 -1.01 0.09 7.51
CA PHE A 17 -0.88 1.37 6.85
C PHE A 17 -1.55 1.41 5.49
N TYR A 18 -1.84 2.62 5.04
CA TYR A 18 -2.27 2.88 3.68
C TYR A 18 -1.11 3.40 2.83
N VAL A 19 -1.09 2.97 1.57
CA VAL A 19 -0.17 3.48 0.55
C VAL A 19 -0.98 4.04 -0.59
N ARG A 20 -0.59 5.22 -1.08
CA ARG A 20 -1.10 5.74 -2.33
C ARG A 20 -0.30 5.16 -3.49
N PHE A 21 -0.98 4.41 -4.35
CA PHE A 21 -0.38 3.72 -5.47
C PHE A 21 -0.82 4.36 -6.78
N HIS A 22 0.16 4.80 -7.57
CA HIS A 22 -0.08 5.32 -8.92
C HIS A 22 0.01 4.18 -9.92
N GLY A 23 -0.95 4.14 -10.84
CA GLY A 23 -0.97 3.15 -11.90
C GLY A 23 0.28 3.23 -12.78
N PRO A 24 0.84 2.08 -13.22
CA PRO A 24 2.00 2.07 -14.10
C PRO A 24 1.72 2.82 -15.40
N SER A 25 2.73 3.57 -15.89
CA SER A 25 2.68 4.13 -17.26
C SER A 25 2.54 3.00 -18.28
N ASP A 26 1.99 3.32 -19.44
CA ASP A 26 1.84 2.38 -20.57
C ASP A 26 0.91 1.18 -20.30
N THR A 27 0.05 1.28 -19.27
CA THR A 27 -1.02 0.32 -19.00
C THR A 27 -2.38 1.02 -19.04
N PRO A 28 -3.51 0.30 -19.19
CA PRO A 28 -4.85 0.89 -19.08
C PRO A 28 -5.15 1.55 -17.72
N PHE A 29 -4.28 1.32 -16.75
CA PHE A 29 -4.36 1.85 -15.39
C PHE A 29 -3.53 3.14 -15.22
N SER A 30 -2.89 3.65 -16.29
CA SER A 30 -2.14 4.90 -16.23
C SER A 30 -3.00 6.04 -15.69
N ASP A 31 -2.38 6.95 -14.96
CA ASP A 31 -3.02 8.08 -14.25
C ASP A 31 -4.04 7.69 -13.15
N GLY A 32 -4.34 6.40 -12.99
CA GLY A 32 -5.14 5.92 -11.89
C GLY A 32 -4.42 6.03 -10.56
N VAL A 33 -5.19 6.26 -9.50
CA VAL A 33 -4.70 6.36 -8.13
C VAL A 33 -5.52 5.43 -7.25
N TRP A 34 -4.85 4.48 -6.60
CA TRP A 34 -5.46 3.54 -5.68
C TRP A 34 -5.00 3.80 -4.26
N LYS A 35 -5.94 3.74 -3.32
CA LYS A 35 -5.62 3.65 -1.89
C LYS A 35 -5.49 2.17 -1.55
N ILE A 36 -4.28 1.74 -1.24
CA ILE A 36 -3.98 0.36 -0.89
C ILE A 36 -3.85 0.27 0.63
N HIS A 37 -4.55 -0.69 1.23
CA HIS A 37 -4.39 -1.09 2.62
C HIS A 37 -3.38 -2.23 2.71
N VAL A 38 -2.40 -2.08 3.59
CA VAL A 38 -1.35 -3.05 3.84
C VAL A 38 -1.42 -3.46 5.30
N GLU A 39 -1.46 -4.76 5.54
CA GLU A 39 -1.40 -5.36 6.87
C GLU A 39 -0.22 -6.34 6.92
N LEU A 40 0.68 -6.12 7.87
CA LEU A 40 1.83 -6.96 8.14
C LEU A 40 1.46 -7.97 9.24
N PRO A 41 1.52 -9.28 8.97
CA PRO A 41 1.35 -10.27 10.03
C PRO A 41 2.54 -10.24 11.00
N ASP A 42 2.35 -10.73 12.22
CA ASP A 42 3.42 -10.84 13.23
C ASP A 42 4.63 -11.66 12.77
N GLN A 43 4.41 -12.56 11.80
CA GLN A 43 5.44 -13.43 11.22
C GLN A 43 6.10 -12.83 9.98
N TYR A 44 5.83 -11.58 9.62
CA TYR A 44 6.57 -10.89 8.57
C TYR A 44 8.07 -10.80 8.97
N PRO A 45 9.03 -11.06 8.06
CA PRO A 45 8.89 -11.28 6.61
C PRO A 45 8.70 -12.74 6.17
N TYR A 46 8.57 -13.71 7.09
CA TYR A 46 8.34 -15.12 6.75
C TYR A 46 6.94 -15.38 6.18
N LYS A 47 5.95 -14.59 6.61
CA LYS A 47 4.64 -14.51 5.97
C LYS A 47 4.52 -13.23 5.14
N SER A 48 3.88 -13.34 3.98
CA SER A 48 3.61 -12.20 3.11
C SER A 48 2.64 -11.22 3.77
N PRO A 49 2.74 -9.92 3.44
CA PRO A 49 1.75 -8.94 3.85
C PRO A 49 0.42 -9.19 3.12
N SER A 50 -0.68 -8.75 3.73
CA SER A 50 -1.99 -8.70 3.09
C SER A 50 -2.18 -7.36 2.39
N ILE A 51 -2.73 -7.39 1.17
CA ILE A 51 -2.92 -6.21 0.32
C ILE A 51 -4.39 -6.09 -0.08
N GLY A 52 -5.01 -4.95 0.23
CA GLY A 52 -6.40 -4.64 -0.13
C GLY A 52 -6.52 -3.34 -0.93
N PHE A 53 -7.17 -3.38 -2.09
CA PHE A 53 -7.53 -2.17 -2.84
C PHE A 53 -8.83 -1.58 -2.28
N MET A 54 -8.79 -0.34 -1.79
CA MET A 54 -9.91 0.28 -1.08
C MET A 54 -10.90 1.02 -1.99
N ASN A 55 -10.51 1.31 -3.23
CA ASN A 55 -11.39 1.89 -4.25
C ASN A 55 -12.11 0.80 -5.05
N LYS A 56 -13.37 1.08 -5.42
CA LYS A 56 -14.12 0.32 -6.44
C LYS A 56 -13.81 0.83 -7.83
#